data_AF-A0A1M5RRC0-F1
#
_entry.id   AF-A0A1M5RRC0-F1
#
_cell.length_a   1.000
_cell.length_b   1.000
_cell.length_c   1.000
_cell.angle_alpha   90.00
_cell.angle_beta   90.00
_cell.angle_gamma   90.00
#
_symmetry.space_group_name_H-M   'P 1'
#
loop_
_entity.id
_entity.type
_entity.pdbx_description
1 polymer ?
#
loop_
_entity_poly.entity_id
_entity_poly.type
_entity_poly.pdbx_seq_one_letter_code
_entity_poly.pdbx_strand_id
1 'polypeptide(L)'
;MDMDLVAFWGIIAFVFILAVAGLIFLCYWIPKRRGNKKAAIILSSTLFGGLILLIAYGFFHDQFYTKSDVEKFLANQNIMLYDDFQIVKTDDDGFWGAYQMFEIEISQADKARIIESIKNYYDFGARIPARREPNTISKANYEDAGAYIRERVQNFAPGQSPVIERVVVHEDSNEVICYKYLP
;
A
#
# COMPACT_ATOMS: atom_id res chain seq x y z
N MET A 1 4.58 -14.36 22.86
CA MET A 1 3.23 -13.77 22.85
C MET A 1 2.48 -14.38 24.03
N ASP A 2 2.09 -13.55 25.00
CA ASP A 2 1.50 -14.05 26.25
C ASP A 2 0.13 -14.70 25.99
N MET A 3 -0.11 -15.86 26.60
CA MET A 3 -1.33 -16.65 26.41
C MET A 3 -2.61 -15.84 26.69
N ASP A 4 -2.55 -14.92 27.64
CA ASP A 4 -3.66 -14.03 28.00
C ASP A 4 -3.97 -13.01 26.89
N LEU A 5 -2.95 -12.53 26.17
CA LEU A 5 -3.13 -11.61 25.05
C LEU A 5 -3.84 -12.31 23.88
N VAL A 6 -3.48 -13.57 23.60
CA VAL A 6 -4.11 -14.36 22.54
C VAL A 6 -5.58 -14.63 22.86
N ALA A 7 -5.87 -15.04 24.09
CA ALA A 7 -7.23 -15.30 24.54
C ALA A 7 -8.11 -14.04 24.47
N PHE A 8 -7.56 -12.88 24.87
CA PHE A 8 -8.25 -11.59 24.78
C PHE A 8 -8.67 -11.25 23.35
N TRP A 9 -7.74 -11.30 22.40
CA TRP A 9 -8.04 -11.05 20.98
C TRP A 9 -9.01 -12.07 20.39
N GLY A 10 -8.90 -13.35 20.80
CA GLY A 10 -9.82 -14.40 20.39
C GLY A 10 -11.27 -14.13 20.82
N ILE A 11 -11.47 -13.68 22.06
CA ILE A 11 -12.81 -13.33 22.58
C ILE A 11 -13.38 -12.12 21.82
N ILE A 12 -12.57 -11.09 21.55
CA ILE A 12 -13.00 -9.92 20.77
C ILE A 12 -13.46 -10.34 19.38
N ALA A 13 -12.66 -11.14 18.67
CA ALA A 13 -13.00 -11.63 17.34
C ALA A 13 -14.30 -12.45 17.37
N PHE A 14 -14.47 -13.32 18.37
CA PHE A 14 -15.67 -14.13 18.53
C PHE A 14 -16.93 -13.28 18.77
N VAL A 15 -16.86 -12.31 19.68
CA VAL A 15 -17.97 -11.38 19.95
C VAL A 15 -18.32 -10.57 18.70
N PHE A 16 -17.32 -10.11 17.95
CA PHE A 16 -17.54 -9.40 16.68
C PHE A 16 -18.27 -10.28 15.66
N ILE A 17 -17.85 -11.53 15.47
CA ILE A 17 -18.50 -12.49 14.57
C ILE A 17 -19.98 -12.71 14.98
N LEU A 18 -20.24 -12.90 16.28
CA LEU A 18 -21.60 -13.06 16.78
C LEU A 18 -22.46 -11.81 16.56
N ALA A 19 -21.90 -10.62 16.76
CA ALA A 19 -22.60 -9.37 16.53
C ALA A 19 -22.99 -9.20 15.05
N VAL A 20 -22.07 -9.48 14.13
CA VAL A 20 -22.31 -9.40 12.68
C VAL A 20 -23.34 -10.44 12.24
N ALA A 21 -23.20 -11.69 12.70
CA ALA A 21 -24.17 -12.75 12.40
C ALA A 21 -25.57 -12.42 12.95
N GLY A 22 -25.63 -11.86 14.17
CA GLY A 22 -26.87 -11.38 14.78
C GLY A 22 -27.51 -10.24 13.98
N LEU A 23 -26.72 -9.30 13.47
CA LEU A 23 -27.20 -8.20 12.64
C LEU A 23 -27.83 -8.71 11.34
N ILE A 24 -27.15 -9.61 10.63
CA ILE A 24 -27.66 -10.23 9.39
C ILE A 24 -28.97 -10.98 9.67
N PHE A 25 -29.01 -11.74 10.78
CA PHE A 25 -30.21 -12.44 11.20
C PHE A 25 -31.37 -11.49 11.52
N LEU A 26 -31.13 -10.38 12.22
CA LEU A 26 -32.16 -9.38 12.53
C LEU A 26 -32.70 -8.72 11.25
N CYS A 27 -31.83 -8.40 10.29
CA CYS A 27 -32.20 -7.86 8.98
C CYS A 27 -33.07 -8.83 8.16
N TYR A 28 -32.90 -10.14 8.35
CA TYR A 28 -33.82 -11.13 7.80
C TYR A 28 -35.12 -11.26 8.61
N TRP A 29 -35.01 -11.34 9.93
CA TRP A 29 -36.13 -11.70 10.81
C TRP A 29 -37.18 -10.59 10.96
N ILE A 30 -36.77 -9.32 11.11
CA ILE A 30 -37.69 -8.19 11.32
C ILE A 30 -38.65 -8.01 10.12
N PRO A 31 -38.20 -7.94 8.86
CA PRO A 31 -39.10 -7.76 7.72
C PRO A 31 -39.94 -9.03 7.46
N LYS A 32 -39.37 -10.22 7.72
CA LYS A 32 -40.10 -11.49 7.61
C LYS A 32 -41.26 -11.55 8.59
N ARG A 33 -41.08 -11.10 9.83
CA ARG A 33 -42.14 -11.04 10.85
C ARG A 33 -43.26 -10.06 10.49
N ARG A 34 -42.93 -9.00 9.73
CA ARG A 34 -43.90 -8.04 9.18
C ARG A 34 -44.57 -8.52 7.88
N GLY A 35 -44.38 -9.77 7.47
CA GLY A 35 -44.98 -10.36 6.27
C GLY A 35 -44.23 -10.09 4.96
N ASN A 36 -43.18 -9.26 4.98
CA ASN A 36 -42.44 -8.83 3.80
C ASN A 36 -41.23 -9.72 3.51
N LYS A 37 -41.51 -10.96 3.08
CA LYS A 37 -40.46 -11.97 2.80
C LYS A 37 -39.45 -11.52 1.74
N LYS A 38 -39.88 -10.81 0.69
CA LYS A 38 -38.99 -10.30 -0.37
C LYS A 38 -37.99 -9.28 0.19
N ALA A 39 -38.46 -8.33 1.00
CA ALA A 39 -37.59 -7.34 1.63
C ALA A 39 -36.60 -7.98 2.61
N ALA A 40 -37.01 -9.00 3.37
CA ALA A 40 -36.11 -9.75 4.25
C ALA A 40 -34.95 -10.41 3.48
N ILE A 41 -35.24 -11.04 2.35
CA ILE A 41 -34.22 -11.69 1.51
C ILE A 41 -33.29 -10.63 0.93
N ILE A 42 -33.82 -9.57 0.33
CA ILE A 42 -32.98 -8.51 -0.27
C ILE A 42 -32.07 -7.89 0.80
N LEU A 43 -32.62 -7.50 1.95
CA LEU A 43 -31.84 -6.80 2.99
C LEU A 43 -30.73 -7.69 3.57
N SER A 44 -31.04 -8.94 3.89
CA SER A 44 -30.05 -9.88 4.44
C SER A 44 -29.00 -10.30 3.41
N SER A 45 -29.41 -10.57 2.16
CA SER A 45 -28.48 -10.90 1.08
C SER A 45 -27.54 -9.74 0.75
N THR A 46 -28.03 -8.50 0.72
CA THR A 46 -27.18 -7.33 0.48
C THR A 46 -26.15 -7.15 1.60
N LEU A 47 -26.56 -7.28 2.87
CA LEU A 47 -25.64 -7.20 4.00
C LEU A 47 -24.60 -8.32 4.00
N PHE A 48 -25.03 -9.55 3.72
CA PHE A 48 -24.12 -10.70 3.65
C PHE A 48 -23.14 -10.58 2.48
N GLY A 49 -23.64 -10.20 1.29
CA GLY A 49 -22.80 -9.96 0.12
C GLY A 49 -21.82 -8.81 0.33
N GLY A 50 -22.26 -7.71 0.94
CA GLY A 50 -21.40 -6.59 1.31
C GLY A 50 -20.30 -6.99 2.30
N LEU A 51 -20.61 -7.85 3.28
CA LEU A 51 -19.62 -8.38 4.21
C LEU A 51 -18.57 -9.25 3.50
N ILE A 52 -19.00 -10.14 2.60
CA ILE A 52 -18.07 -10.97 1.81
C ILE A 52 -17.15 -10.09 0.98
N LEU A 53 -17.70 -9.07 0.30
CA LEU A 53 -16.90 -8.13 -0.48
C LEU A 53 -15.91 -7.35 0.38
N LEU A 54 -16.31 -6.92 1.58
CA LEU A 54 -15.44 -6.22 2.51
C LEU A 54 -14.29 -7.11 3.00
N ILE A 55 -14.58 -8.37 3.32
CA ILE A 55 -13.55 -9.36 3.69
C ILE A 55 -12.61 -9.59 2.50
N ALA A 56 -13.16 -9.83 1.31
CA ALA A 56 -12.36 -10.04 0.11
C ALA A 56 -11.45 -8.83 -0.18
N TYR A 57 -11.97 -7.61 -0.06
CA TYR A 57 -11.16 -6.39 -0.20
C TYR A 57 -10.01 -6.32 0.80
N GLY A 58 -10.22 -6.73 2.05
CA GLY A 58 -9.17 -6.76 3.06
C GLY A 58 -8.06 -7.80 2.80
N PHE A 59 -8.38 -8.90 2.11
CA PHE A 59 -7.41 -9.98 1.81
C PHE A 59 -6.75 -9.86 0.45
N PHE A 60 -7.42 -9.26 -0.53
CA PHE A 60 -6.94 -9.14 -1.92
C PHE A 60 -6.64 -7.68 -2.29
N HIS A 61 -6.34 -6.83 -1.30
CA HIS A 61 -6.12 -5.40 -1.51
C HIS A 61 -4.99 -5.14 -2.52
N ASP A 62 -3.91 -5.90 -2.38
CA ASP A 62 -2.72 -5.93 -3.23
C ASP A 62 -3.04 -6.19 -4.72
N GLN A 63 -4.08 -6.96 -5.00
CA GLN A 63 -4.52 -7.29 -6.37
C GLN A 63 -5.32 -6.15 -7.04
N PHE A 64 -5.77 -5.14 -6.27
CA PHE A 64 -6.54 -4.02 -6.81
C PHE A 64 -5.65 -2.85 -7.28
N TYR A 65 -4.33 -2.95 -7.13
CA TYR A 65 -3.42 -1.92 -7.63
C TYR A 65 -3.36 -1.89 -9.15
N THR A 66 -3.33 -0.67 -9.70
CA THR A 66 -3.33 -0.42 -11.13
C THR A 66 -2.03 0.24 -11.59
N LYS A 67 -1.76 0.22 -12.90
CA LYS A 67 -0.66 0.97 -13.51
C LYS A 67 -0.69 2.46 -13.15
N SER A 68 -1.88 3.04 -13.03
CA SER A 68 -2.03 4.46 -12.64
C SER A 68 -1.50 4.74 -11.24
N ASP A 69 -1.56 3.78 -10.31
CA ASP A 69 -1.05 3.97 -8.95
C ASP A 69 0.48 3.99 -8.94
N VAL A 70 1.10 3.13 -9.74
CA VAL A 70 2.55 3.14 -9.98
C VAL A 70 2.98 4.44 -10.67
N GLU A 71 2.27 4.87 -11.72
CA GLU A 71 2.57 6.12 -12.42
C GLU A 71 2.51 7.33 -11.49
N LYS A 72 1.48 7.41 -10.63
CA LYS A 72 1.37 8.46 -9.61
C LYS A 72 2.53 8.41 -8.62
N PHE A 73 2.92 7.21 -8.20
CA PHE A 73 4.06 7.01 -7.31
C PHE A 73 5.36 7.53 -7.94
N LEU A 74 5.65 7.11 -9.17
CA LEU A 74 6.84 7.54 -9.92
C LEU A 74 6.81 9.05 -10.24
N ALA A 75 5.65 9.60 -10.59
CA ALA A 75 5.49 11.02 -10.86
C ALA A 75 5.82 11.89 -9.64
N ASN A 76 5.47 11.45 -8.42
CA ASN A 76 5.85 12.12 -7.18
C ASN A 76 7.39 12.19 -6.98
N GLN A 77 8.13 11.27 -7.61
CA GLN A 77 9.59 11.20 -7.63
C GLN A 77 10.21 11.86 -8.86
N ASN A 78 9.42 12.59 -9.65
CA ASN A 78 9.80 13.16 -10.94
C ASN A 78 10.36 12.09 -11.90
N ILE A 79 9.75 10.91 -11.91
CA ILE A 79 10.06 9.82 -12.85
C ILE A 79 8.82 9.62 -13.73
N MET A 80 9.04 9.57 -15.04
CA MET A 80 8.02 9.25 -16.03
C MET A 80 8.49 8.06 -16.84
N LEU A 81 7.62 7.09 -17.05
CA LEU A 81 7.82 5.99 -17.98
C LEU A 81 7.17 6.38 -19.31
N TYR A 82 7.90 6.17 -20.40
CA TYR A 82 7.39 6.46 -21.75
C TYR A 82 6.91 5.21 -22.47
N ASP A 83 7.46 4.05 -22.10
CA ASP A 83 7.07 2.76 -22.64
C ASP A 83 6.11 2.06 -21.67
N ASP A 84 5.40 1.04 -22.17
CA ASP A 84 4.53 0.23 -21.32
C ASP A 84 5.36 -0.59 -20.31
N PHE A 85 4.82 -0.78 -19.12
CA PHE A 85 5.45 -1.56 -18.05
C PHE A 85 4.48 -2.62 -17.51
N GLN A 86 5.03 -3.62 -16.83
CA GLN A 86 4.26 -4.66 -16.17
C GLN A 86 4.44 -4.57 -14.67
N ILE A 87 3.36 -4.79 -13.92
CA ILE A 87 3.44 -4.95 -12.47
C ILE A 87 3.74 -6.42 -12.21
N VAL A 88 4.93 -6.71 -11.70
CA VAL A 88 5.41 -8.06 -11.38
C VAL A 88 4.86 -8.49 -10.02
N LYS A 89 4.91 -7.57 -9.05
CA LYS A 89 4.48 -7.83 -7.69
C LYS A 89 3.97 -6.55 -7.02
N THR A 90 3.02 -6.71 -6.13
CA THR A 90 2.55 -5.68 -5.21
C THR A 90 2.59 -6.24 -3.80
N ASP A 91 2.86 -5.38 -2.83
CA ASP A 91 2.83 -5.73 -1.41
C ASP A 91 2.46 -4.48 -0.60
N ASP A 92 1.59 -4.63 0.39
CA ASP A 92 1.18 -3.56 1.28
C ASP A 92 0.81 -4.11 2.66
N ASP A 93 0.75 -3.23 3.65
CA ASP A 93 0.28 -3.59 5.00
C ASP A 93 -1.25 -3.51 5.15
N GLY A 94 -1.96 -3.51 4.03
CA GLY A 94 -3.41 -3.42 3.93
C GLY A 94 -3.98 -2.19 4.61
N PHE A 95 -4.79 -2.41 5.64
CA PHE A 95 -5.61 -1.38 6.28
C PHE A 95 -4.79 -0.27 6.97
N TRP A 96 -3.54 -0.53 7.36
CA TRP A 96 -2.75 0.40 8.17
C TRP A 96 -1.96 1.43 7.35
N GLY A 97 -1.65 1.14 6.08
CA GLY A 97 -1.04 2.07 5.14
C GLY A 97 0.36 2.57 5.52
N ALA A 98 1.04 1.87 6.44
CA ALA A 98 2.41 2.12 6.86
C ALA A 98 3.44 1.59 5.84
N TYR A 99 3.06 0.69 4.93
CA TYR A 99 3.94 0.11 3.93
C TYR A 99 3.22 -0.12 2.60
N GLN A 100 3.89 0.25 1.50
CA GLN A 100 3.43 -0.02 0.15
C GLN A 100 4.63 -0.27 -0.76
N MET A 101 4.54 -1.30 -1.60
CA MET A 101 5.59 -1.70 -2.52
C MET A 101 5.00 -2.12 -3.87
N PHE A 102 5.68 -1.68 -4.93
CA PHE A 102 5.44 -2.13 -6.29
C PHE A 102 6.75 -2.61 -6.89
N GLU A 103 6.73 -3.80 -7.45
CA GLU A 103 7.77 -4.31 -8.32
C GLU A 103 7.26 -4.25 -9.76
N ILE A 104 7.95 -3.50 -10.60
CA ILE A 104 7.57 -3.33 -12.00
C ILE A 104 8.71 -3.71 -12.92
N GLU A 105 8.37 -4.28 -14.06
CA GLU A 105 9.29 -4.52 -15.16
C GLU A 105 9.10 -3.43 -16.22
N ILE A 106 10.18 -2.71 -16.55
CA ILE A 106 10.18 -1.59 -17.48
C ILE A 106 11.01 -1.86 -18.74
N SER A 107 10.89 -1.00 -19.74
CA SER A 107 11.75 -1.09 -20.93
C SER A 107 13.21 -0.76 -20.57
N GLN A 108 14.16 -1.32 -21.33
CA GLN A 108 15.58 -0.95 -21.24
C GLN A 108 15.81 0.56 -21.48
N ALA A 109 14.97 1.18 -22.32
CA ALA A 109 15.06 2.61 -22.62
C ALA A 109 14.63 3.46 -21.43
N ASP A 110 13.53 3.10 -20.76
CA ASP A 110 13.09 3.75 -19.52
C ASP A 110 14.11 3.54 -18.40
N LYS A 111 14.65 2.33 -18.26
CA LYS A 111 15.70 2.04 -17.28
C LYS A 111 16.90 2.97 -17.47
N ALA A 112 17.41 3.09 -18.70
CA ALA A 112 18.52 3.98 -19.01
C ALA A 112 18.20 5.44 -18.67
N ARG A 113 17.01 5.93 -19.04
CA ARG A 113 16.55 7.30 -18.72
C ARG A 113 16.49 7.55 -17.21
N ILE A 114 15.96 6.60 -16.44
CA ILE A 114 15.85 6.74 -14.98
C ILE A 114 17.24 6.77 -14.35
N ILE A 115 18.11 5.82 -14.70
CA ILE A 115 19.48 5.75 -14.18
C ILE A 115 20.23 7.04 -14.51
N GLU A 116 20.13 7.52 -15.74
CA GLU A 116 20.72 8.80 -16.14
C GLU A 116 20.18 9.97 -15.31
N SER A 117 18.87 10.01 -15.06
CA SER A 117 18.26 11.05 -14.22
C SER A 117 18.73 10.98 -12.76
N ILE A 118 19.06 9.79 -12.24
CA ILE A 118 19.60 9.60 -10.88
C ILE A 118 21.06 10.07 -10.84
N LYS A 119 21.87 9.65 -11.82
CA LYS A 119 23.31 9.99 -11.91
C LYS A 119 23.57 11.48 -12.15
N ASN A 120 22.77 12.12 -12.99
CA ASN A 120 22.97 13.52 -13.39
C ASN A 120 22.42 14.54 -12.39
N TYR A 121 21.89 14.09 -11.26
CA TYR A 121 21.40 14.98 -10.21
C TYR A 121 22.56 15.56 -9.41
N TYR A 122 22.46 16.85 -9.02
CA TYR A 122 23.60 17.63 -8.51
C TYR A 122 24.27 17.08 -7.23
N ASP A 123 23.56 16.23 -6.47
CA ASP A 123 24.01 15.63 -5.22
C ASP A 123 24.15 14.10 -5.29
N PHE A 124 24.36 13.54 -6.49
CA PHE A 124 24.55 12.10 -6.64
C PHE A 124 25.66 11.56 -5.73
N GLY A 125 25.36 10.47 -5.00
CA GLY A 125 26.22 9.86 -3.99
C GLY A 125 26.02 10.40 -2.57
N ALA A 126 25.39 11.57 -2.40
CA ALA A 126 25.02 12.07 -1.08
C ALA A 126 23.85 11.27 -0.51
N ARG A 127 23.89 10.97 0.79
CA ARG A 127 22.81 10.31 1.53
C ARG A 127 22.07 11.32 2.42
N ILE A 128 20.78 11.08 2.64
CA ILE A 128 19.99 11.91 3.56
C ILE A 128 20.52 11.71 4.98
N PRO A 129 20.88 12.78 5.72
CA PRO A 129 21.40 12.66 7.06
C PRO A 129 20.36 12.08 8.03
N ALA A 130 20.84 11.41 9.08
CA ALA A 130 19.99 10.86 10.13
C ALA A 130 19.22 11.96 10.90
N ARG A 131 19.86 13.11 11.11
CA ARG A 131 19.21 14.29 11.70
C ARG A 131 18.51 15.07 10.59
N ARG A 132 17.19 15.21 10.73
CA ARG A 132 16.33 15.81 9.72
C ARG A 132 15.59 17.02 10.30
N GLU A 133 15.42 18.04 9.47
CA GLU A 133 14.66 19.22 9.86
C GLU A 133 13.15 18.95 9.77
N PRO A 134 12.36 19.30 10.80
CA PRO A 134 10.90 19.17 10.74
C PRO A 134 10.30 19.95 9.57
N ASN A 135 9.20 19.44 9.01
CA ASN A 135 8.48 20.08 7.89
C ASN A 135 9.32 20.32 6.63
N THR A 136 10.27 19.44 6.34
CA THR A 136 11.11 19.51 5.14
C THR A 136 10.97 18.26 4.26
N ILE A 137 11.24 18.43 2.97
CA ILE A 137 11.40 17.32 2.03
C ILE A 137 12.87 17.23 1.68
N SER A 138 13.50 16.10 2.00
CA SER A 138 14.86 15.78 1.58
C SER A 138 14.81 14.80 0.40
N LYS A 139 15.75 14.95 -0.53
CA LYS A 139 15.93 14.02 -1.65
C LYS A 139 17.39 13.58 -1.69
N ALA A 140 17.64 12.35 -2.12
CA ALA A 140 18.97 11.84 -2.38
C ALA A 140 18.95 10.89 -3.56
N ASN A 141 20.04 10.89 -4.31
CA ASN A 141 20.28 9.96 -5.41
C ASN A 141 21.63 9.29 -5.15
N TYR A 142 21.72 7.98 -5.17
CA TYR A 142 22.97 7.27 -4.93
C TYR A 142 22.95 5.88 -5.53
N GLU A 143 24.12 5.26 -5.61
CA GLU A 143 24.30 3.87 -6.01
C GLU A 143 24.60 3.03 -4.75
N ASP A 144 23.97 1.87 -4.64
CA ASP A 144 24.17 0.92 -3.54
C ASP A 144 23.99 -0.50 -4.07
N ALA A 145 24.98 -1.36 -3.84
CA ALA A 145 24.93 -2.80 -4.15
C ALA A 145 24.43 -3.15 -5.57
N GLY A 146 24.88 -2.43 -6.61
CA GLY A 146 24.46 -2.69 -8.00
C GLY A 146 23.06 -2.18 -8.34
N ALA A 147 22.51 -1.24 -7.56
CA ALA A 147 21.26 -0.57 -7.84
C ALA A 147 21.39 0.96 -7.75
N TYR A 148 20.64 1.66 -8.58
CA TYR A 148 20.52 3.11 -8.57
C TYR A 148 19.26 3.50 -7.81
N ILE A 149 19.44 4.28 -6.75
CA ILE A 149 18.40 4.59 -5.78
C ILE A 149 18.09 6.08 -5.81
N ARG A 150 16.81 6.41 -5.94
CA ARG A 150 16.26 7.72 -5.64
C ARG A 150 15.43 7.62 -4.37
N GLU A 151 15.79 8.39 -3.36
CA GLU A 151 15.10 8.45 -2.07
C GLU A 151 14.50 9.85 -1.85
N ARG A 152 13.26 9.90 -1.38
CA ARG A 152 12.59 11.11 -0.91
C ARG A 152 12.08 10.86 0.50
N VAL A 153 12.41 11.78 1.41
CA VAL A 153 11.97 11.73 2.79
C VAL A 153 11.16 12.99 3.08
N GLN A 154 9.91 12.81 3.46
CA GLN A 154 9.03 13.89 3.89
C GLN A 154 8.94 13.87 5.42
N ASN A 155 9.55 14.86 6.06
CA ASN A 155 9.50 15.07 7.50
C ASN A 155 8.29 15.93 7.86
N PHE A 156 7.64 15.61 8.96
CA PHE A 156 6.52 16.38 9.49
C PHE A 156 6.91 17.12 10.77
N ALA A 157 5.92 17.52 11.58
CA ALA A 157 6.15 18.19 12.84
C ALA A 157 6.90 17.27 13.83
N PRO A 158 7.60 17.85 14.83
CA PRO A 158 8.27 17.07 15.86
C PRO A 158 7.32 16.03 16.50
N GLY A 159 7.77 14.77 16.55
CA GLY A 159 6.99 13.66 17.10
C GLY A 159 6.16 12.86 16.08
N GLN A 160 6.16 13.25 14.79
CA GLN A 160 5.52 12.48 13.72
C GLN A 160 6.56 11.68 12.91
N SER A 161 6.27 10.40 12.61
CA SER A 161 7.12 9.58 11.74
C SER A 161 7.18 10.17 10.33
N PRO A 162 8.36 10.25 9.71
CA PRO A 162 8.51 10.72 8.34
C PRO A 162 7.93 9.69 7.34
N VAL A 163 7.48 10.15 6.18
CA VAL A 163 7.22 9.23 5.05
C VAL A 163 8.50 9.09 4.24
N ILE A 164 8.92 7.86 3.99
CA ILE A 164 10.07 7.53 3.16
C ILE A 164 9.56 6.89 1.88
N GLU A 165 9.97 7.43 0.73
CA GLU A 165 9.68 6.90 -0.59
C GLU A 165 11.00 6.59 -1.30
N ARG A 166 11.11 5.41 -1.92
CA ARG A 166 12.29 4.96 -2.66
C ARG A 166 11.92 4.39 -4.01
N VAL A 167 12.74 4.69 -5.01
CA VAL A 167 12.75 4.00 -6.31
C VAL A 167 14.13 3.36 -6.45
N VAL A 168 14.15 2.04 -6.61
CA VAL A 168 15.36 1.22 -6.71
C VAL A 168 15.37 0.62 -8.11
N VAL A 169 16.39 0.95 -8.90
CA VAL A 169 16.57 0.43 -10.27
C VAL A 169 17.77 -0.51 -10.27
N HIS A 170 17.56 -1.79 -10.51
CA HIS A 170 18.63 -2.78 -10.55
C HIS A 170 19.47 -2.65 -11.83
N GLU A 171 20.79 -2.78 -11.72
CA GLU A 171 21.69 -2.71 -12.88
C GLU A 171 21.59 -3.95 -13.76
N ASP A 172 21.32 -5.11 -13.17
CA ASP A 172 21.34 -6.40 -13.87
C ASP A 172 19.97 -6.85 -14.41
N SER A 173 18.87 -6.21 -13.99
CA SER A 173 17.51 -6.55 -14.43
C SER A 173 16.72 -5.33 -14.90
N ASN A 174 15.60 -5.56 -15.58
CA ASN A 174 14.65 -4.50 -15.95
C ASN A 174 13.64 -4.18 -14.84
N GLU A 175 13.90 -4.67 -13.64
CA GLU A 175 13.01 -4.52 -12.50
C GLU A 175 13.32 -3.21 -11.77
N VAL A 176 12.24 -2.50 -11.44
CA VAL A 176 12.27 -1.33 -10.60
C VAL A 176 11.38 -1.61 -9.41
N ILE A 177 11.94 -1.40 -8.21
CA ILE A 177 11.20 -1.54 -6.98
C ILE A 177 10.90 -0.17 -6.39
N CYS A 178 9.61 0.09 -6.21
CA CYS A 178 9.07 1.28 -5.61
C CYS A 178 8.64 0.96 -4.18
N TYR A 179 9.11 1.71 -3.18
CA TYR A 179 8.72 1.53 -1.79
C TYR A 179 8.21 2.83 -1.19
N LYS A 180 7.18 2.73 -0.37
CA LYS A 180 6.74 3.77 0.56
C LYS A 180 6.61 3.15 1.93
N TYR A 181 7.20 3.77 2.95
CA TYR A 181 7.02 3.29 4.31
C TYR A 181 7.11 4.38 5.36
N LEU A 182 6.48 4.12 6.50
CA LEU A 182 6.53 4.92 7.72
C LEU A 182 7.36 4.14 8.76
N PRO A 183 8.54 4.64 9.17
CA PRO A 183 9.39 4.02 10.17
C PRO A 183 8.90 4.26 11.61
#